data_AF-A0A6V7UCS8-F1
#
_entry.id   AF-A0A6V7UCS8-F1
#
_cell.length_a   1.000
_cell.length_b   1.000
_cell.length_c   1.000
_cell.angle_alpha   90.00
_cell.angle_beta   90.00
_cell.angle_gamma   90.00
#
_symmetry.space_group_name_H-M   'P 1'
#
loop_
_entity.id
_entity.type
_entity.pdbx_description
1 polymer ?
#
loop_
_entity_poly.entity_id
_entity_poly.type
_entity_poly.pdbx_seq_one_letter_code
_entity_poly.pdbx_strand_id
1 'polypeptide(L)'
;MNFRQPYFIALFIYQLSFLADFVVGEGPSKNATGQVSCYVCNSDNEGQKDCESTDLDKLKPFLKPCPVLPDGPLVGRPAESCRKVLQQVEFGKTEINNVVRECGYNTEVLDGKRRAGNSGINLKIWQCINTDNNNPCNSALNSNMNTFLALIIGFVVVTVFSRL
;
A
#
# COMPACT_ATOMS: atom_id res chain seq x y z
N MET A 1 41.96 37.12 0.58
CA MET A 1 42.51 35.76 0.81
C MET A 1 42.74 35.64 2.32
N ASN A 2 42.14 34.78 3.13
CA ASN A 2 41.48 33.49 2.96
C ASN A 2 40.38 33.36 4.04
N PHE A 3 39.17 32.97 3.65
CA PHE A 3 38.08 32.65 4.56
C PHE A 3 38.18 31.15 4.89
N ARG A 4 38.69 30.80 6.08
CA ARG A 4 38.75 29.41 6.56
C ARG A 4 37.52 29.12 7.42
N GLN A 5 36.56 28.41 6.86
CA GLN A 5 35.33 28.01 7.55
C GLN A 5 35.28 26.47 7.67
N PRO A 6 35.90 25.86 8.69
CA PRO A 6 35.91 24.41 8.89
C PRO A 6 34.55 23.82 9.33
N TYR A 7 33.58 24.68 9.64
CA TYR A 7 32.28 24.28 10.17
C TYR A 7 31.30 23.71 9.14
N PHE A 8 31.47 24.04 7.84
CA PHE A 8 30.55 23.57 6.80
C PHE A 8 30.75 22.09 6.43
N ILE A 9 31.98 21.58 6.53
CA ILE A 9 32.27 20.18 6.21
C ILE A 9 31.78 19.25 7.34
N ALA A 10 31.86 19.69 8.60
CA ALA A 10 31.39 18.92 9.75
C ALA A 10 29.85 18.73 9.76
N LEU A 11 29.09 19.73 9.32
CA LEU A 11 27.63 19.65 9.17
C LEU A 11 27.20 18.66 8.09
N PHE A 12 27.96 18.56 6.99
CA PHE A 12 27.67 17.62 5.91
C PHE A 12 27.92 16.17 6.32
N ILE A 13 28.96 15.91 7.11
CA ILE A 13 29.28 14.56 7.60
C ILE A 13 28.22 14.09 8.61
N TYR A 14 27.72 14.99 9.48
CA TYR A 14 26.68 14.65 10.46
C TYR A 14 25.33 14.31 9.79
N GLN A 15 24.99 14.96 8.67
CA GLN A 15 23.79 14.63 7.90
C GLN A 15 23.90 13.30 7.13
N LEU A 16 25.10 12.92 6.68
CA LEU A 16 25.31 11.64 5.98
C LEU A 16 25.20 10.43 6.93
N SER A 17 25.58 10.58 8.21
CA SER A 17 25.38 9.53 9.22
C SER A 17 23.91 9.28 9.57
N PHE A 18 23.01 10.24 9.35
CA PHE A 18 21.58 10.06 9.63
C PHE A 18 20.83 9.25 8.56
N LEU A 19 21.45 9.02 7.39
CA LEU A 19 20.88 8.22 6.30
C LEU A 19 21.31 6.74 6.34
N ALA A 20 22.29 6.39 7.18
CA ALA A 20 22.81 5.01 7.25
C ALA A 20 21.97 4.08 8.17
N ASP A 21 21.11 4.64 9.03
CA ASP A 21 20.25 3.86 9.94
C ASP A 21 18.88 3.51 9.34
N PHE A 22 18.54 4.02 8.14
CA PHE A 22 17.25 3.78 7.47
C PHE A 22 17.34 2.72 6.35
N VAL A 23 18.08 1.63 6.59
CA VAL A 23 17.98 0.41 5.77
C VAL A 23 17.86 -0.82 6.68
N VAL A 24 17.10 -0.69 7.76
CA VAL A 24 16.36 -1.84 8.27
C VAL A 24 15.04 -1.81 7.51
N GLY A 25 14.90 -2.66 6.50
CA GLY A 25 13.59 -2.93 5.93
C GLY A 25 12.70 -3.44 7.06
N GLU A 26 11.82 -2.58 7.57
CA GLU A 26 10.87 -2.94 8.60
C GLU A 26 10.04 -4.11 8.06
N GLY A 27 10.23 -5.29 8.65
CA GLY A 27 9.39 -6.44 8.37
C GLY A 27 7.92 -6.11 8.67
N PRO A 28 6.97 -6.93 8.22
CA PRO A 28 5.56 -6.65 8.43
C PRO A 28 5.28 -6.41 9.92
N SER A 29 4.55 -5.34 10.21
CA SER A 29 3.99 -5.09 11.53
C SER A 29 3.21 -6.32 11.95
N LYS A 30 3.51 -6.85 13.13
CA LYS A 30 2.86 -8.03 13.71
C LYS A 30 2.05 -7.63 14.94
N ASN A 31 0.87 -8.23 15.12
CA ASN A 31 0.06 -7.99 16.30
C ASN A 31 0.75 -8.59 17.54
N ALA A 32 0.13 -8.46 18.72
CA ALA A 32 0.69 -9.00 19.98
C ALA A 32 0.97 -10.52 19.94
N THR A 33 0.36 -11.28 19.02
CA THR A 33 0.60 -12.71 18.81
C THR A 33 1.58 -13.02 17.68
N GLY A 34 2.26 -12.01 17.12
CA GLY A 34 3.24 -12.20 16.05
C GLY A 34 2.63 -12.34 14.65
N GLN A 35 1.35 -12.01 14.47
CA GLN A 35 0.57 -12.27 13.27
C GLN A 35 0.19 -10.98 12.53
N VAL A 36 0.27 -10.99 11.20
CA VAL A 36 -0.18 -9.87 10.36
C VAL A 36 -1.70 -9.79 10.38
N SER A 37 -2.24 -8.58 10.49
CA SER A 37 -3.69 -8.33 10.39
C SER A 37 -3.98 -7.56 9.10
N CYS A 38 -5.01 -7.97 8.35
CA CYS A 38 -5.42 -7.30 7.12
C CYS A 38 -6.93 -7.07 7.15
N TYR A 39 -7.42 -6.15 6.33
CA TYR A 39 -8.84 -6.19 5.98
C TYR A 39 -9.10 -7.43 5.11
N VAL A 40 -10.06 -8.27 5.50
CA VAL A 40 -10.41 -9.51 4.80
C VAL A 40 -11.92 -9.52 4.51
N CYS A 41 -12.28 -9.27 3.25
CA CYS A 41 -13.66 -9.12 2.79
C CYS A 41 -13.79 -9.31 1.27
N ASN A 42 -15.02 -9.48 0.79
CA ASN A 42 -15.38 -9.55 -0.63
C ASN A 42 -16.67 -8.75 -0.83
N SER A 43 -16.66 -7.74 -1.70
CA SER A 43 -17.84 -6.86 -1.87
C SER A 43 -19.06 -7.53 -2.48
N ASP A 44 -18.87 -8.67 -3.15
CA ASP A 44 -19.94 -9.49 -3.72
C ASP A 44 -20.65 -10.35 -2.65
N ASN A 45 -20.05 -10.52 -1.46
CA ASN A 45 -20.68 -11.27 -0.38
C ASN A 45 -21.80 -10.45 0.28
N GLU A 46 -22.88 -11.13 0.68
CA GLU A 46 -23.99 -10.51 1.42
C GLU A 46 -23.49 -9.82 2.70
N GLY A 47 -23.92 -8.56 2.90
CA GLY A 47 -23.53 -7.75 4.06
C GLY A 47 -22.10 -7.21 4.03
N GLN A 48 -21.33 -7.40 2.94
CA GLN A 48 -19.93 -6.97 2.83
C GLN A 48 -19.71 -5.86 1.79
N LYS A 49 -20.75 -5.14 1.37
CA LYS A 49 -20.63 -4.05 0.39
C LYS A 49 -19.65 -2.96 0.80
N ASP A 50 -19.50 -2.71 2.10
CA ASP A 50 -18.52 -1.76 2.63
C ASP A 50 -17.06 -2.16 2.34
N CYS A 51 -16.82 -3.38 1.84
CA CYS A 51 -15.52 -3.78 1.28
C CYS A 51 -15.12 -2.95 0.05
N GLU A 52 -16.01 -2.22 -0.61
CA GLU A 52 -15.60 -1.30 -1.68
C GLU A 52 -15.09 0.04 -1.14
N SER A 53 -15.47 0.37 0.09
CA SER A 53 -15.11 1.62 0.75
C SER A 53 -13.61 1.68 1.03
N THR A 54 -13.07 2.90 1.10
CA THR A 54 -11.74 3.19 1.65
C THR A 54 -11.78 3.87 3.01
N ASP A 55 -12.99 4.12 3.52
CA ASP A 55 -13.22 4.64 4.85
C ASP A 55 -12.83 3.58 5.90
N LEU A 56 -11.89 3.93 6.76
CA LEU A 56 -11.37 3.03 7.79
C LEU A 56 -12.46 2.58 8.76
N ASP A 57 -13.43 3.44 9.07
CA ASP A 57 -14.51 3.09 10.00
C ASP A 57 -15.42 1.99 9.44
N LYS A 58 -15.68 2.05 8.13
CA LYS A 58 -16.43 1.02 7.39
C LYS A 58 -15.65 -0.27 7.21
N LEU A 59 -14.32 -0.19 7.16
CA LEU A 59 -13.45 -1.34 6.98
C LEU A 59 -13.11 -2.06 8.29
N LYS A 60 -13.19 -1.35 9.42
CA LYS A 60 -12.91 -1.88 10.75
C LYS A 60 -13.55 -3.24 11.06
N PRO A 61 -14.81 -3.54 10.68
CA PRO A 61 -15.41 -4.87 10.91
C PRO A 61 -14.72 -6.01 10.14
N PHE A 62 -13.99 -5.69 9.08
CA PHE A 62 -13.27 -6.65 8.24
C PHE A 62 -11.80 -6.84 8.67
N LEU A 63 -11.32 -6.10 9.68
CA LEU A 63 -9.97 -6.28 10.20
C LEU A 63 -9.84 -7.64 10.90
N LYS A 64 -9.02 -8.52 10.34
CA LYS A 64 -8.85 -9.89 10.85
C LYS A 64 -7.37 -10.27 10.88
N PRO A 65 -6.95 -11.08 11.87
CA PRO A 65 -5.63 -11.71 11.85
C PRO A 65 -5.55 -12.69 10.68
N CYS A 66 -4.40 -12.71 10.00
CA CYS A 66 -4.18 -13.54 8.82
C CYS A 66 -3.82 -14.97 9.21
N PRO A 67 -4.64 -15.98 8.88
CA PRO A 67 -4.38 -17.36 9.27
C PRO A 67 -3.08 -17.87 8.63
N VAL A 68 -2.51 -18.93 9.20
CA VAL A 68 -1.50 -19.73 8.50
C VAL A 68 -2.23 -20.56 7.44
N LEU A 69 -1.66 -20.69 6.24
CA LEU A 69 -2.29 -21.47 5.18
C LEU A 69 -2.43 -22.94 5.61
N PRO A 70 -3.65 -23.50 5.56
CA PRO A 70 -3.87 -24.91 5.89
C PRO A 70 -3.36 -25.84 4.80
N ASP A 71 -3.34 -25.38 3.54
CA ASP A 71 -3.07 -26.19 2.36
C ASP A 71 -2.36 -25.39 1.26
N GLY A 72 -1.82 -26.11 0.27
CA GLY A 72 -1.21 -25.54 -0.94
C GLY A 72 0.32 -25.38 -0.89
N PRO A 73 0.92 -24.74 -1.91
CA PRO A 73 2.38 -24.67 -2.06
C PRO A 73 3.08 -23.82 -0.99
N LEU A 74 2.32 -23.01 -0.24
CA LEU A 74 2.79 -22.16 0.84
C LEU A 74 2.22 -22.60 2.20
N VAL A 75 1.78 -23.85 2.32
CA VAL A 75 1.26 -24.42 3.58
C VAL A 75 2.22 -24.19 4.75
N GLY A 76 1.67 -23.87 5.92
CA GLY A 76 2.46 -23.60 7.12
C GLY A 76 3.17 -22.24 7.12
N ARG A 77 3.12 -21.46 6.03
CA ARG A 77 3.70 -20.11 6.02
C ARG A 77 2.75 -19.07 6.62
N PRO A 78 3.26 -18.18 7.49
CA PRO A 78 2.49 -17.04 7.96
C PRO A 78 2.28 -16.04 6.82
N ALA A 79 1.24 -15.23 6.91
CA ALA A 79 1.09 -14.08 6.04
C ALA A 79 2.20 -13.05 6.31
N GLU A 80 2.68 -12.43 5.24
CA GLU A 80 3.77 -11.44 5.26
C GLU A 80 3.35 -10.10 4.66
N SER A 81 2.18 -10.04 4.02
CA SER A 81 1.67 -8.84 3.36
C SER A 81 0.14 -8.82 3.37
N CYS A 82 -0.45 -7.70 2.96
CA CYS A 82 -1.87 -7.59 2.64
C CYS A 82 -2.08 -7.37 1.15
N ARG A 83 -3.23 -7.81 0.63
CA ARG A 83 -3.59 -7.70 -0.77
C ARG A 83 -4.98 -7.08 -0.94
N LYS A 84 -5.13 -6.32 -2.02
CA LYS A 84 -6.40 -5.81 -2.54
C LYS A 84 -6.49 -6.21 -4.00
N VAL A 85 -7.61 -6.78 -4.40
CA VAL A 85 -7.89 -7.21 -5.76
C VAL A 85 -9.14 -6.47 -6.23
N LEU A 86 -9.02 -5.73 -7.33
CA LEU A 86 -10.16 -5.19 -8.05
C LEU A 86 -10.37 -6.06 -9.28
N GLN A 87 -11.51 -6.74 -9.30
CA GLN A 87 -11.97 -7.48 -10.46
C GLN A 87 -13.04 -6.66 -11.17
N GLN A 88 -12.75 -6.27 -12.41
CA GLN A 88 -13.72 -5.59 -13.28
C GLN A 88 -14.17 -6.59 -14.33
N VAL A 89 -15.47 -6.89 -14.37
CA VAL A 89 -16.09 -7.79 -15.33
C VAL A 89 -16.99 -6.99 -16.26
N GLU A 90 -16.68 -7.02 -17.55
CA GLU A 90 -17.48 -6.43 -18.60
C GLU A 90 -18.45 -7.49 -19.15
N PHE A 91 -19.75 -7.28 -18.93
CA PHE A 91 -20.81 -8.12 -19.50
C PHE A 91 -21.71 -7.27 -20.39
N GLY A 92 -21.44 -7.29 -21.70
CA GLY A 92 -22.16 -6.47 -22.68
C GLY A 92 -21.86 -4.98 -22.48
N LYS A 93 -22.85 -4.20 -22.01
CA LYS A 93 -22.72 -2.76 -21.71
C LYS A 93 -22.62 -2.46 -20.21
N THR A 94 -22.57 -3.49 -19.37
CA THR A 94 -22.55 -3.34 -17.91
C THR A 94 -21.16 -3.72 -17.39
N GLU A 95 -20.60 -2.85 -16.55
CA GLU A 95 -19.37 -3.12 -15.80
C GLU A 95 -19.73 -3.49 -14.37
N ILE A 96 -19.28 -4.65 -13.91
CA ILE A 96 -19.42 -5.11 -12.54
C ILE A 96 -18.04 -5.05 -11.90
N ASN A 97 -17.92 -4.27 -10.83
CA ASN A 97 -16.71 -4.16 -10.04
C ASN A 97 -16.87 -4.97 -8.76
N ASN A 98 -15.88 -5.82 -8.47
CA ASN A 98 -15.78 -6.54 -7.21
C ASN A 98 -14.44 -6.21 -6.55
N VAL A 99 -14.48 -5.85 -5.27
CA VAL A 99 -13.30 -5.63 -4.45
C VAL A 99 -13.15 -6.78 -3.46
N VAL A 100 -12.02 -7.47 -3.56
CA VAL A 100 -11.60 -8.49 -2.60
C VAL A 100 -10.38 -7.99 -1.86
N ARG A 101 -10.40 -8.08 -0.52
CA ARG A 101 -9.25 -7.84 0.33
C ARG A 101 -8.89 -9.11 1.07
N GLU A 102 -7.60 -9.41 1.13
CA GLU A 102 -7.11 -10.68 1.68
C GLU A 102 -5.67 -10.57 2.17
N CYS A 103 -5.21 -11.63 2.81
CA CYS A 103 -3.82 -11.79 3.27
C CYS A 103 -2.91 -12.27 2.13
N GLY A 104 -1.68 -11.77 2.10
CA GLY A 104 -0.63 -12.21 1.19
C GLY A 104 0.45 -12.99 1.92
N TYR A 105 0.93 -14.05 1.28
CA TYR A 105 1.88 -15.03 1.83
C TYR A 105 3.24 -15.01 1.11
N ASN A 106 3.48 -13.92 0.39
CA ASN A 106 4.73 -13.61 -0.28
C ASN A 106 5.04 -12.13 -0.07
N THR A 107 6.31 -11.76 -0.21
CA THR A 107 6.79 -10.39 -0.03
C THR A 107 6.75 -9.55 -1.30
N GLU A 108 6.11 -10.04 -2.37
CA GLU A 108 6.02 -9.29 -3.62
C GLU A 108 5.21 -8.01 -3.43
N VAL A 109 5.83 -6.86 -3.71
CA VAL A 109 5.11 -5.59 -3.82
C VAL A 109 4.53 -5.51 -5.22
N LEU A 110 3.21 -5.49 -5.31
CA LEU A 110 2.48 -5.38 -6.57
C LEU A 110 1.68 -4.08 -6.56
N ASP A 111 1.82 -3.27 -7.59
CA ASP A 111 1.02 -2.07 -7.77
C ASP A 111 0.29 -2.12 -9.11
N GLY A 112 -1.02 -2.37 -9.04
CA GLY A 112 -1.90 -2.33 -10.21
C GLY A 112 -1.60 -3.36 -11.29
N LYS A 113 -0.89 -4.46 -10.97
CA LYS A 113 -0.53 -5.48 -11.97
C LYS A 113 -1.80 -6.06 -12.60
N ARG A 114 -1.97 -5.82 -13.90
CA ARG A 114 -3.12 -6.32 -14.66
C ARG A 114 -2.92 -7.78 -14.99
N ARG A 115 -3.85 -8.64 -14.59
CA ARG A 115 -3.97 -10.02 -15.11
C ARG A 115 -5.26 -10.08 -15.93
N ALA A 116 -5.12 -10.21 -17.24
CA ALA A 116 -6.27 -10.42 -18.12
C ALA A 116 -6.37 -11.93 -18.39
N GLY A 117 -7.44 -12.56 -17.93
CA GLY A 117 -7.70 -13.98 -18.19
C GLY A 117 -8.50 -14.19 -19.48
N ASN A 118 -9.60 -13.43 -19.62
CA ASN A 118 -10.56 -13.49 -20.73
C ASN A 118 -10.89 -12.07 -21.23
N SER A 119 -11.41 -11.90 -22.45
CA SER A 119 -11.64 -10.61 -23.13
C SER A 119 -12.66 -9.66 -22.49
N GLY A 120 -13.08 -9.92 -21.25
CA GLY A 120 -13.96 -9.05 -20.46
C GLY A 120 -13.65 -9.09 -18.97
N ILE A 121 -12.54 -9.69 -18.53
CA ILE A 121 -12.16 -9.74 -17.11
C ILE A 121 -10.81 -9.06 -16.91
N ASN A 122 -10.84 -7.96 -16.16
CA ASN A 122 -9.68 -7.16 -15.83
C ASN A 122 -9.43 -7.23 -14.34
N LEU A 123 -8.39 -7.97 -13.93
CA LEU A 123 -7.95 -8.03 -12.55
C LEU A 123 -6.80 -7.06 -12.32
N LYS A 124 -6.93 -6.18 -11.33
CA LYS A 124 -5.84 -5.34 -10.82
C LYS A 124 -5.52 -5.78 -9.39
N ILE A 125 -4.26 -6.05 -9.13
CA ILE A 125 -3.80 -6.56 -7.83
C ILE A 125 -2.84 -5.53 -7.22
N TRP A 126 -3.10 -5.16 -5.97
CA TRP A 126 -2.21 -4.38 -5.12
C TRP A 126 -1.79 -5.22 -3.92
N GLN A 127 -0.49 -5.25 -3.63
CA GLN A 127 0.09 -5.98 -2.52
C GLN A 127 1.13 -5.13 -1.82
N CYS A 128 1.03 -5.06 -0.50
CA CYS A 128 1.84 -4.18 0.33
C CYS A 128 2.17 -4.86 1.67
N ILE A 129 3.35 -4.56 2.20
CA ILE A 129 3.79 -5.02 3.52
C ILE A 129 3.25 -4.03 4.56
N ASN A 130 2.56 -4.52 5.58
CA ASN A 130 2.00 -3.65 6.61
C ASN A 130 3.10 -3.03 7.47
N THR A 131 2.99 -1.73 7.70
CA THR A 131 3.76 -1.02 8.74
C THR A 131 2.96 -0.83 10.04
N ASP A 132 1.63 -0.95 9.97
CA ASP A 132 0.70 -0.91 11.11
C ASP A 132 -0.37 -2.01 10.96
N ASN A 133 -0.67 -2.73 12.05
CA ASN A 133 -1.74 -3.73 12.08
C ASN A 133 -3.12 -3.16 12.36
N ASN A 134 -3.21 -1.99 12.99
CA ASN A 134 -4.49 -1.36 13.27
C ASN A 134 -5.04 -0.69 12.02
N ASN A 135 -4.15 -0.24 11.12
CA ASN A 135 -4.49 0.35 9.84
C ASN A 135 -3.72 -0.33 8.70
N PRO A 136 -4.11 -1.56 8.30
CA PRO A 136 -3.44 -2.27 7.22
C PRO A 136 -3.44 -1.47 5.92
N CYS A 137 -2.36 -1.60 5.16
CA CYS A 137 -2.13 -0.85 3.92
C CYS A 137 -3.13 -1.20 2.80
N ASN A 138 -3.83 -2.34 2.90
CA ASN A 138 -4.85 -2.73 1.93
C ASN A 138 -6.19 -1.98 2.07
N SER A 139 -6.26 -0.95 2.95
CA SER A 139 -7.37 0.02 2.99
C SER A 139 -7.37 0.98 1.79
N ALA A 140 -6.19 1.37 1.30
CA ALA A 140 -6.02 2.52 0.41
C ALA A 140 -6.72 2.38 -0.96
N LEU A 141 -7.05 3.55 -1.53
CA LEU A 141 -7.37 3.73 -2.94
C LEU A 141 -6.08 3.66 -3.76
N ASN A 142 -6.19 3.09 -4.95
CA ASN A 142 -5.15 3.01 -5.97
C ASN A 142 -4.36 4.33 -6.01
N SER A 143 -3.10 4.31 -5.58
CA SER A 143 -2.27 5.50 -5.43
C SER A 143 -1.82 6.04 -6.78
N ASN A 144 -2.70 6.78 -7.46
CA ASN A 144 -2.36 7.56 -8.65
C ASN A 144 -2.63 9.07 -8.49
N MET A 145 -3.04 9.56 -7.31
CA MET A 145 -3.43 10.97 -7.12
C MET A 145 -2.45 11.88 -6.36
N ASN A 146 -1.40 11.35 -5.73
CA ASN A 146 -0.49 12.19 -4.91
C ASN A 146 0.62 12.91 -5.71
N THR A 147 0.87 12.55 -6.96
CA THR A 147 1.91 13.20 -7.79
C THR A 147 1.46 14.51 -8.44
N PHE A 148 0.16 14.71 -8.68
CA PHE A 148 -0.35 15.90 -9.35
C PHE A 148 -0.35 17.15 -8.46
N LEU A 149 -0.61 17.01 -7.16
CA LEU A 149 -0.67 18.16 -6.24
C LEU A 149 0.71 18.75 -5.96
N ALA A 150 1.76 17.92 -5.90
CA ALA A 150 3.14 18.36 -5.70
C ALA A 150 3.68 19.18 -6.88
N LEU A 151 3.30 18.83 -8.12
CA LEU A 151 3.69 19.57 -9.32
C LEU A 151 3.04 20.96 -9.39
N ILE A 152 1.78 21.07 -8.98
CA ILE A 152 1.06 22.36 -8.96
C ILE A 152 1.68 23.32 -7.94
N ILE A 153 1.98 22.83 -6.73
CA ILE A 153 2.61 23.64 -5.68
C ILE A 153 4.02 24.08 -6.11
N GLY A 154 4.80 23.19 -6.73
CA GLY A 154 6.11 23.54 -7.29
C GLY A 154 6.04 24.65 -8.33
N PHE A 155 5.05 24.62 -9.23
CA PHE A 155 4.89 25.64 -10.28
C PHE A 155 4.49 27.01 -9.71
N VAL A 156 3.63 27.02 -8.69
CA VAL A 156 3.21 28.27 -8.02
C VAL A 156 4.38 28.88 -7.24
N VAL A 157 5.15 28.07 -6.53
CA VAL A 157 6.33 28.56 -5.78
C VAL A 157 7.38 29.13 -6.74
N VAL A 158 7.71 28.43 -7.83
CA VAL A 158 8.68 28.93 -8.81
C VAL A 158 8.20 30.23 -9.45
N THR A 159 6.93 30.34 -9.83
CA THR A 159 6.41 31.56 -10.50
C THR A 159 6.31 32.76 -9.56
N VAL A 160 6.04 32.55 -8.26
CA VAL A 160 6.02 33.62 -7.25
C VAL A 160 7.44 34.08 -6.90
N PHE A 161 8.40 33.16 -6.71
CA PHE A 161 9.79 33.50 -6.40
C PHE A 161 10.57 34.06 -7.61
N SER A 162 10.15 33.77 -8.85
CA SER A 162 10.77 34.36 -10.05
C SER A 162 10.32 35.81 -10.32
N ARG A 163 9.35 36.32 -9.55
CA ARG A 163 8.79 37.68 -9.70
C ARG A 163 9.08 38.60 -8.50
N LEU A 164 9.82 38.11 -7.51
CA LEU A 164 10.39 38.87 -6.39
C LEU A 164 11.89 39.11 -6.64
#